data_AF-A0A967JTN8-F1
#
_entry.id   AF-A0A967JTN8-F1
#
_cell.length_a   1.000
_cell.length_b   1.000
_cell.length_c   1.000
_cell.angle_alpha   90.00
_cell.angle_beta   90.00
_cell.angle_gamma   90.00
#
_symmetry.space_group_name_H-M   'P 1'
#
loop_
_entity.id
_entity.type
_entity.pdbx_description
1 polymer ?
#
loop_
_entity_poly.entity_id
_entity_poly.type
_entity_poly.pdbx_seq_one_letter_code
_entity_poly.pdbx_strand_id
1 'polypeptide(L)'
;MRLFSRIMSTGLMQRRILDRNFFVERLMPSAMATKLSDTEFRHYRDVQPSPEERRGVAEMPKQILAARPLLERLALDVPEQLGSKPALLVWGMKDLAFRPAVLRRARAAFSDVDVRTLPNARHYIQEDAPLEIADAIARRFG
;
A
#
# COMPACT_ATOMS: atom_id res chain seq x y z
N MET A 1 -10.50 1.23 -4.35
CA MET A 1 -9.62 2.39 -4.63
C MET A 1 -10.31 3.63 -5.18
N ARG A 2 -11.00 3.61 -6.34
CA ARG A 2 -11.60 4.84 -6.92
C ARG A 2 -12.54 5.62 -5.98
N LEU A 3 -13.47 4.94 -5.29
CA LEU A 3 -14.40 5.59 -4.37
C LEU A 3 -13.66 6.26 -3.19
N PHE A 4 -12.77 5.51 -2.54
CA PHE A 4 -11.88 6.02 -1.50
C PHE A 4 -11.14 7.27 -1.97
N SER A 5 -10.49 7.21 -3.14
CA SER A 5 -9.73 8.32 -3.69
C SER A 5 -10.60 9.55 -3.99
N ARG A 6 -11.82 9.37 -4.50
CA ARG A 6 -12.78 10.48 -4.68
C ARG A 6 -13.15 11.15 -3.36
N ILE A 7 -13.46 10.36 -2.33
CA ILE A 7 -13.79 10.89 -0.99
C ILE A 7 -12.60 11.67 -0.43
N MET A 8 -11.40 11.09 -0.48
CA MET A 8 -10.18 11.71 0.04
C MET A 8 -9.76 12.96 -0.74
N SER A 9 -10.20 13.10 -1.99
CA SER A 9 -9.93 14.27 -2.85
C SER A 9 -10.91 15.44 -2.62
N THR A 10 -11.96 15.26 -1.82
CA THR A 10 -12.90 16.36 -1.50
C THR A 10 -12.22 17.44 -0.66
N GLY A 11 -12.63 18.71 -0.81
CA GLY A 11 -12.04 19.84 -0.08
C GLY A 11 -12.05 19.65 1.45
N LEU A 12 -13.13 19.08 1.99
CA LEU A 12 -13.21 18.76 3.42
C LEU A 12 -12.14 17.73 3.84
N MET A 13 -11.98 16.64 3.08
CA MET A 13 -10.99 15.62 3.41
C MET A 13 -9.57 16.12 3.18
N GLN A 14 -9.31 16.89 2.13
CA GLN A 14 -8.02 17.54 1.89
C GLN A 14 -7.62 18.43 3.08
N ARG A 15 -8.56 19.24 3.58
CA ARG A 15 -8.33 20.04 4.78
C ARG A 15 -8.04 19.18 6.02
N ARG A 16 -8.77 18.07 6.20
CA ARG A 16 -8.48 17.12 7.30
C ARG A 16 -7.10 16.46 7.18
N ILE A 17 -6.66 16.12 5.97
CA ILE A 17 -5.32 15.56 5.74
C ILE A 17 -4.26 16.60 6.11
N LEU A 18 -4.36 17.82 5.56
CA LEU A 18 -3.35 18.88 5.74
C LEU A 18 -3.33 19.41 7.18
N ASP A 19 -4.49 19.83 7.71
CA ASP A 19 -4.56 20.55 8.98
C ASP A 19 -4.52 19.61 10.19
N ARG A 20 -5.01 18.37 10.03
CA ARG A 20 -5.24 17.43 11.15
C ARG A 20 -4.47 16.12 11.02
N ASN A 21 -3.59 16.00 10.02
CA ASN A 21 -2.83 14.79 9.74
C ASN A 21 -3.70 13.53 9.65
N PHE A 22 -4.95 13.68 9.17
CA PHE A 22 -5.99 12.65 9.30
C PHE A 22 -5.56 11.29 8.72
N PHE A 23 -4.77 11.30 7.64
CA PHE A 23 -4.31 10.07 7.01
C PHE A 23 -3.45 9.23 7.98
N VAL A 24 -2.46 9.85 8.63
CA VAL A 24 -1.59 9.16 9.59
C VAL A 24 -2.33 8.90 10.90
N GLU A 25 -3.03 9.89 11.45
CA GLU A 25 -3.65 9.76 12.78
C GLU A 25 -4.84 8.79 12.84
N ARG A 26 -5.51 8.54 11.71
CA ARG A 26 -6.76 7.77 11.69
C ARG A 26 -6.76 6.65 10.67
N LEU A 27 -6.45 6.98 9.41
CA LEU A 27 -6.60 6.00 8.33
C LEU A 27 -5.55 4.90 8.44
N MET A 28 -4.28 5.25 8.63
CA MET A 28 -3.18 4.29 8.72
C MET A 28 -3.37 3.26 9.85
N PRO A 29 -3.62 3.64 11.12
CA PRO A 29 -3.92 2.66 12.19
C PRO A 29 -5.10 1.75 11.90
N SER A 30 -6.16 2.27 11.26
CA SER A 30 -7.33 1.44 10.92
C SER A 30 -7.01 0.39 9.86
N ALA A 31 -5.96 0.62 9.06
CA ALA A 31 -5.51 -0.24 7.98
C ALA A 31 -4.42 -1.24 8.42
N MET A 32 -4.13 -1.33 9.73
CA MET A 32 -3.24 -2.30 10.37
C MET A 32 -4.06 -3.30 11.21
N ALA A 33 -3.59 -4.53 11.32
CA ALA A 33 -4.05 -5.48 12.34
C ALA A 33 -3.30 -5.26 13.66
N THR A 34 -2.01 -4.93 13.58
CA THR A 34 -1.14 -4.61 14.73
C THR A 34 -1.44 -3.21 15.25
N LYS A 35 -1.45 -3.06 16.58
CA LYS A 35 -1.45 -1.76 17.24
C LYS A 35 -0.01 -1.37 17.55
N LEU A 36 0.46 -0.31 16.90
CA LEU A 36 1.78 0.27 17.16
C LEU A 36 1.86 0.88 18.56
N SER A 37 3.04 0.83 19.16
CA SER A 37 3.39 1.62 20.33
C SER A 37 3.43 3.11 20.00
N ASP A 38 3.36 3.96 21.04
CA ASP A 38 3.45 5.40 20.85
C ASP A 38 4.80 5.84 20.25
N THR A 39 5.88 5.10 20.51
CA THR A 39 7.20 5.37 19.94
C THR A 39 7.25 5.04 18.46
N GLU A 40 6.77 3.85 18.07
CA GLU A 40 6.69 3.45 16.66
C GLU A 40 5.78 4.39 15.86
N PHE A 41 4.61 4.72 16.41
CA PHE A 41 3.67 5.60 15.73
C PHE A 41 4.19 7.04 15.60
N ARG A 42 5.05 7.49 16.53
CA ARG A 42 5.69 8.81 16.45
C ARG A 42 6.60 8.93 15.23
N HIS A 43 7.34 7.88 14.87
CA HIS A 43 8.16 7.90 13.66
C HIS A 43 7.34 8.21 12.41
N TYR A 44 6.14 7.64 12.27
CA TYR A 44 5.26 7.97 11.15
C TYR A 44 4.72 9.40 11.17
N ARG A 45 4.47 9.96 12.36
CA ARG A 45 4.00 11.34 12.52
C ARG A 45 5.09 12.36 12.16
N ASP A 46 6.32 12.08 12.56
CA ASP A 46 7.45 12.99 12.45
C ASP A 46 8.00 13.13 11.03
N VAL A 47 7.59 12.25 10.10
CA VAL A 47 7.94 12.36 8.66
C VAL A 47 7.23 13.54 7.98
N GLN A 48 6.06 13.96 8.49
CA GLN A 48 5.27 15.06 7.93
C GLN A 48 4.59 15.91 9.01
N PRO A 49 5.38 16.61 9.84
CA PRO A 49 4.90 17.29 11.04
C PRO A 49 4.08 18.55 10.74
N SER A 50 4.27 19.19 9.58
CA SER A 50 3.51 20.38 9.19
C SER A 50 2.49 20.14 8.06
N PRO A 51 1.50 21.04 7.89
CA PRO A 51 0.59 20.99 6.73
C PRO A 51 1.30 21.06 5.37
N GLU A 52 2.41 21.78 5.27
CA GLU A 52 3.19 21.89 4.04
C GLU A 52 3.84 20.56 3.65
N GLU A 53 4.38 19.84 4.63
CA GLU A 53 5.01 18.53 4.40
C GLU A 53 3.98 17.43 4.09
N ARG A 54 2.72 17.62 4.49
CA ARG A 54 1.60 16.68 4.20
C ARG A 54 1.04 16.80 2.78
N ARG A 55 1.53 17.73 1.95
CA ARG A 55 1.04 17.94 0.58
C ARG A 55 1.13 16.66 -0.27
N GLY A 56 2.20 15.88 -0.12
CA GLY A 56 2.34 14.60 -0.83
C GLY A 56 1.22 13.60 -0.51
N VAL A 57 0.86 13.48 0.78
CA VAL A 57 -0.24 12.61 1.22
C VAL A 57 -1.60 13.14 0.78
N ALA A 58 -1.79 14.46 0.75
CA ALA A 58 -3.02 15.06 0.25
C ALA A 58 -3.18 14.87 -1.27
N GLU A 59 -2.09 14.87 -2.03
CA GLU A 59 -2.11 14.75 -3.49
C GLU A 59 -2.26 13.30 -3.97
N MET A 60 -1.72 12.33 -3.23
CA MET A 60 -1.75 10.90 -3.59
C MET A 60 -3.14 10.36 -3.99
N PRO A 61 -4.25 10.65 -3.28
CA PRO A 61 -5.58 10.23 -3.71
C PRO A 61 -5.99 10.74 -5.11
N LYS A 62 -5.64 11.98 -5.46
CA LYS A 62 -5.92 12.55 -6.79
C LYS A 62 -5.09 11.87 -7.85
N GLN A 63 -3.81 11.61 -7.56
CA GLN A 63 -2.91 10.88 -8.45
C GLN A 63 -3.41 9.46 -8.72
N ILE A 64 -3.96 8.75 -7.72
CA ILE A 64 -4.59 7.44 -7.93
C ILE A 64 -5.76 7.52 -8.93
N LEU A 65 -6.55 8.59 -8.91
CA LEU A 65 -7.64 8.79 -9.88
C LEU A 65 -7.10 9.07 -11.29
N ALA A 66 -6.04 9.86 -11.39
CA ALA A 66 -5.40 10.24 -12.64
C ALA A 66 -4.54 9.13 -13.26
N ALA A 67 -4.15 8.11 -12.48
CA ALA A 67 -3.18 7.09 -12.88
C ALA A 67 -3.64 6.12 -13.98
N ARG A 68 -4.87 6.22 -14.51
CA ARG A 68 -5.38 5.25 -15.50
C ARG A 68 -4.44 5.06 -16.70
N PRO A 69 -3.97 6.12 -17.40
CA PRO A 69 -3.08 5.93 -18.54
C PRO A 69 -1.75 5.26 -18.16
N LEU A 70 -1.22 5.56 -16.98
CA LEU A 70 -0.01 4.92 -16.46
C LEU A 70 -0.25 3.41 -16.19
N LEU A 71 -1.33 3.09 -15.49
CA LEU A 71 -1.64 1.71 -15.10
C LEU A 71 -2.02 0.82 -16.31
N GLU A 72 -2.60 1.40 -17.36
CA GLU A 72 -2.88 0.68 -18.61
C GLU A 72 -1.60 0.32 -19.36
N ARG A 73 -0.63 1.23 -19.43
CA ARG A 73 0.70 0.91 -19.99
C ARG A 73 1.43 -0.15 -19.17
N LEU A 74 1.51 0.04 -17.85
CA LEU A 74 2.17 -0.91 -16.95
C LEU A 74 1.53 -2.31 -16.97
N ALA A 75 0.25 -2.43 -17.30
CA ALA A 75 -0.41 -3.72 -17.46
C ALA A 75 0.14 -4.54 -18.63
N LEU A 76 0.77 -3.90 -19.62
CA LEU A 76 1.41 -4.51 -20.77
C LEU A 76 2.93 -4.61 -20.55
N ASP A 77 3.55 -3.49 -20.13
CA ASP A 77 5.00 -3.37 -20.03
C ASP A 77 5.60 -4.31 -18.95
N VAL A 78 4.89 -4.52 -17.83
CA VAL A 78 5.42 -5.34 -16.72
C VAL A 78 5.55 -6.81 -17.14
N PRO A 79 4.52 -7.49 -17.66
CA PRO A 79 4.68 -8.84 -18.19
C PRO A 79 5.75 -8.95 -19.28
N GLU A 80 5.80 -7.99 -20.21
CA GLU A 80 6.74 -8.01 -21.34
C GLU A 80 8.20 -7.85 -20.89
N GLN A 81 8.49 -6.88 -20.02
CA GLN A 81 9.85 -6.49 -19.69
C GLN A 81 10.38 -7.15 -18.41
N LEU A 82 9.49 -7.55 -17.49
CA LEU A 82 9.84 -8.07 -16.18
C LEU A 82 9.23 -9.45 -15.88
N GLY A 83 8.31 -9.94 -16.70
CA GLY A 83 7.54 -11.15 -16.40
C GLY A 83 8.38 -12.43 -16.26
N SER A 84 9.55 -12.49 -16.91
CA SER A 84 10.48 -13.61 -16.80
C SER A 84 11.39 -13.56 -15.57
N LYS A 85 11.39 -12.44 -14.82
CA LYS A 85 12.23 -12.30 -13.64
C LYS A 85 11.63 -13.06 -12.45
N PRO A 86 12.48 -13.70 -11.63
CA PRO A 86 12.11 -14.19 -10.30
C PRO A 86 11.33 -13.13 -9.50
N ALA A 87 10.12 -13.47 -9.08
CA ALA A 87 9.26 -12.59 -8.29
C ALA A 87 8.77 -13.26 -7.00
N LEU A 88 8.56 -12.43 -5.97
CA LEU A 88 7.88 -12.80 -4.74
C LEU A 88 6.73 -11.82 -4.50
N LEU A 89 5.51 -12.34 -4.39
CA LEU A 89 4.34 -11.57 -4.00
C LEU A 89 3.96 -11.90 -2.56
N VAL A 90 4.12 -10.95 -1.65
CA VAL A 90 3.66 -11.07 -0.27
C VAL A 90 2.38 -10.27 -0.08
N TRP A 91 1.31 -10.89 0.46
CA TRP A 91 -0.03 -10.32 0.35
C TRP A 91 -0.87 -10.44 1.63
N GLY A 92 -1.36 -9.32 2.15
CA GLY A 92 -2.28 -9.26 3.29
C GLY A 92 -3.70 -9.66 2.89
N MET A 93 -4.23 -10.74 3.47
CA MET A 93 -5.53 -11.28 3.07
C MET A 93 -6.72 -10.51 3.65
N LYS A 94 -6.49 -9.62 4.62
CA LYS A 94 -7.49 -8.70 5.18
C LYS A 94 -7.35 -7.27 4.64
N ASP A 95 -6.54 -7.05 3.61
CA ASP A 95 -6.43 -5.76 2.93
C ASP A 95 -7.74 -5.40 2.19
N LEU A 96 -8.28 -4.21 2.48
CA LEU A 96 -9.49 -3.67 1.85
C LEU A 96 -9.21 -2.96 0.52
N ALA A 97 -7.99 -2.46 0.32
CA ALA A 97 -7.50 -1.83 -0.90
C ALA A 97 -7.09 -2.87 -1.96
N PHE A 98 -6.28 -3.86 -1.55
CA PHE A 98 -5.70 -4.87 -2.44
C PHE A 98 -6.28 -6.27 -2.19
N ARG A 99 -7.55 -6.45 -2.55
CA ARG A 99 -8.28 -7.71 -2.37
C ARG A 99 -7.66 -8.86 -3.18
N PRO A 100 -7.96 -10.15 -2.87
CA PRO A 100 -7.35 -11.31 -3.54
C PRO A 100 -7.48 -11.35 -5.07
N ALA A 101 -8.46 -10.66 -5.66
CA ALA A 101 -8.57 -10.53 -7.11
C ALA A 101 -7.38 -9.76 -7.73
N VAL A 102 -6.82 -8.79 -7.00
CA VAL A 102 -5.63 -8.05 -7.43
C VAL A 102 -4.41 -8.95 -7.39
N LEU A 103 -4.26 -9.77 -6.34
CA LEU A 103 -3.19 -10.78 -6.25
C LEU A 103 -3.21 -11.74 -7.45
N ARG A 104 -4.39 -12.23 -7.86
CA ARG A 104 -4.48 -13.12 -9.04
C ARG A 104 -3.96 -12.44 -10.31
N ARG A 105 -4.28 -11.16 -10.50
CA ARG A 105 -3.77 -10.38 -11.64
C ARG A 105 -2.26 -10.14 -11.54
N ALA A 106 -1.76 -9.81 -10.36
CA ALA A 106 -0.33 -9.60 -10.14
C ALA A 106 0.46 -10.90 -10.39
N ARG A 107 -0.02 -12.04 -9.87
CA ARG A 107 0.59 -13.36 -10.11
C ARG A 107 0.64 -13.71 -11.59
N ALA A 108 -0.40 -13.41 -12.35
CA ALA A 108 -0.46 -13.69 -13.79
C ALA A 108 0.55 -12.89 -14.63
N ALA A 109 1.16 -11.83 -14.07
CA ALA A 109 2.15 -11.02 -14.78
C ALA A 109 3.55 -11.65 -14.83
N PHE A 110 3.79 -12.73 -14.08
CA PHE A 110 5.12 -13.34 -13.93
C PHE A 110 5.08 -14.84 -14.20
N SER A 111 6.10 -15.36 -14.88
CA SER A 111 6.25 -16.80 -15.16
C SER A 111 6.94 -17.56 -14.03
N ASP A 112 7.82 -16.89 -13.28
CA ASP A 112 8.50 -17.42 -12.09
C ASP A 112 8.12 -16.56 -10.88
N VAL A 113 7.08 -16.98 -10.16
CA VAL A 113 6.53 -16.22 -9.04
C VAL A 113 6.10 -17.09 -7.88
N ASP A 114 6.67 -16.79 -6.72
CA ASP A 114 6.21 -17.31 -5.44
C ASP A 114 5.21 -16.36 -4.81
N VAL A 115 4.22 -16.93 -4.13
CA VAL A 115 3.17 -16.17 -3.45
C VAL A 115 3.13 -16.55 -1.99
N ARG A 116 3.35 -15.56 -1.11
CA ARG A 116 3.15 -15.70 0.34
C ARG A 116 1.95 -14.88 0.78
N THR A 117 0.86 -15.56 1.10
CA THR A 117 -0.31 -14.92 1.70
C THR A 117 -0.15 -14.78 3.21
N LEU A 118 -0.54 -13.65 3.78
CA LEU A 118 -0.54 -13.34 5.21
C LEU A 118 -2.00 -13.30 5.69
N PRO A 119 -2.53 -14.35 6.34
CA PRO A 119 -3.98 -14.48 6.59
C PRO A 119 -4.58 -13.37 7.46
N ASN A 120 -3.79 -12.82 8.38
CA ASN A 120 -4.26 -11.83 9.35
C ASN A 120 -3.85 -10.39 9.01
N ALA A 121 -2.92 -10.20 8.08
CA ALA A 121 -2.42 -8.88 7.73
C ALA A 121 -3.42 -8.08 6.89
N ARG A 122 -3.48 -6.78 7.16
CA ARG A 122 -4.25 -5.77 6.44
C ARG A 122 -3.33 -5.07 5.43
N HIS A 123 -3.39 -3.73 5.35
CA HIS A 123 -2.74 -2.96 4.29
C HIS A 123 -1.25 -2.73 4.55
N TYR A 124 -0.89 -2.46 5.81
CA TYR A 124 0.50 -2.26 6.23
C TYR A 124 1.09 -3.59 6.68
N ILE A 125 1.26 -4.51 5.71
CA ILE A 125 1.66 -5.89 5.98
C ILE A 125 2.99 -6.01 6.74
N GLN A 126 3.88 -5.02 6.58
CA GLN A 126 5.16 -4.95 7.27
C GLN A 126 5.02 -4.72 8.78
N GLU A 127 3.95 -4.06 9.23
CA GLU A 127 3.67 -3.93 10.68
C GLU A 127 2.91 -5.15 11.22
N ASP A 128 2.17 -5.85 10.35
CA ASP A 128 1.34 -6.98 10.73
C ASP A 128 2.11 -8.30 10.78
N ALA A 129 3.10 -8.51 9.90
CA ALA A 129 3.84 -9.76 9.79
C ALA A 129 5.29 -9.57 9.27
N PRO A 130 6.13 -8.74 9.93
CA PRO A 130 7.48 -8.41 9.44
C PRO A 130 8.38 -9.65 9.30
N LEU A 131 8.35 -10.57 10.27
CA LEU A 131 9.18 -11.78 10.26
C LEU A 131 8.78 -12.73 9.13
N GLU A 132 7.47 -12.91 8.89
CA GLU A 132 6.99 -13.76 7.79
C GLU A 132 7.41 -13.21 6.42
N ILE A 133 7.43 -11.88 6.27
CA ILE A 133 7.92 -11.19 5.06
C ILE A 133 9.42 -11.41 4.90
N ALA A 134 10.21 -11.15 5.94
CA ALA A 134 11.67 -11.32 5.91
C ALA A 134 12.06 -12.76 5.58
N ASP A 135 11.43 -13.74 6.21
CA ASP A 135 11.65 -15.16 5.94
C ASP A 135 11.28 -15.54 4.50
N ALA A 136 10.21 -14.98 3.95
CA ALA A 136 9.82 -15.23 2.57
C ALA A 136 10.84 -14.66 1.58
N ILE A 137 11.37 -13.46 1.85
CA ILE A 137 12.44 -12.86 1.04
C ILE A 137 13.70 -13.71 1.12
N ALA A 138 14.15 -14.08 2.32
CA ALA A 138 15.35 -14.89 2.53
C ALA A 138 15.24 -16.25 1.83
N ARG A 139 14.09 -16.94 1.93
CA ARG A 139 13.87 -18.21 1.23
C ARG A 139 13.87 -18.08 -0.29
N ARG A 140 13.44 -16.94 -0.85
CA ARG A 140 13.31 -16.78 -2.30
C ARG A 140 14.61 -16.32 -2.98
N PHE A 141 15.41 -15.53 -2.27
CA PHE A 141 16.52 -14.77 -2.86
C PHE A 141 17.84 -14.84 -2.09
N GLY A 142 17.89 -15.47 -0.91
CA GLY A 142 19.12 -15.72 -0.15
C GLY A 142 19.78 -17.02 -0.58
#